data_AF-A0A964IL31-F1
#
_entry.id   AF-A0A964IL31-F1
#
_cell.length_a   1.000
_cell.length_b   1.000
_cell.length_c   1.000
_cell.angle_alpha   90.00
_cell.angle_beta   90.00
_cell.angle_gamma   90.00
#
_symmetry.space_group_name_H-M   'P 1'
#
loop_
_entity.id
_entity.type
_entity.pdbx_description
1 polymer ?
#
loop_
_entity_poly.entity_id
_entity_poly.type
_entity_poly.pdbx_seq_one_letter_code
_entity_poly.pdbx_strand_id
1 'polypeptide(L)'
;MTQMTQNTHSHGRRVSILLLLVFAVAATAFAQSTMIKGKVVDVKGQPMVGIAIAIEVVGGTRKLSTKTDKRGEFIQLLTESGQYRITATDAKVGTAQTELRVSLGRVSEANMVLAASTAANNDAKAAELKKAFEEGVAASRGGNHDEAIARFQAALALSPNCFDCLYNIGVAYLAKKDDKQAEESWKKSLELKADYAEALNALSTLYNNQKRFDEASAMGAKAAAAGGGGADATFNQGVILWNQGKIAEAKAKFEETIKTNPTHADAHYQLGMALLNEGKLPEAVGAFEAYVKLDPNGQYATQAKGMIAQLKK
;
A
#
# COMPACT_ATOMS: atom_id res chain seq x y z
N MET A 1 53.95 13.12 -47.04
CA MET A 1 54.85 12.54 -48.07
C MET A 1 56.27 12.89 -47.69
N THR A 2 57.00 11.96 -47.06
CA THR A 2 58.45 12.08 -46.86
C THR A 2 59.02 10.69 -47.07
N GLN A 3 60.02 10.64 -47.95
CA GLN A 3 60.41 9.49 -48.76
C GLN A 3 61.21 8.42 -48.01
N MET A 4 61.05 7.21 -48.53
CA MET A 4 61.98 6.09 -48.44
C MET A 4 63.42 6.48 -48.79
N THR A 5 64.40 5.81 -48.19
CA THR A 5 65.52 5.23 -48.95
C THR A 5 66.07 4.02 -48.19
N GLN A 6 66.16 2.92 -48.92
CA GLN A 6 66.70 1.62 -48.52
C GLN A 6 68.21 1.52 -48.82
N ASN A 7 68.79 0.47 -48.24
CA ASN A 7 69.89 -0.37 -48.73
C ASN A 7 71.34 0.01 -48.40
N THR A 8 72.01 -0.90 -47.70
CA THR A 8 73.00 -1.82 -48.32
C THR A 8 73.31 -3.03 -47.42
N HIS A 9 73.33 -4.21 -48.04
CA HIS A 9 73.89 -5.49 -47.57
C HIS A 9 75.42 -5.35 -47.30
N SER A 10 76.18 -6.22 -46.60
CA SER A 10 76.17 -7.69 -46.52
C SER A 10 77.13 -8.23 -45.44
N HIS A 11 76.82 -9.45 -44.99
CA HIS A 11 77.68 -10.59 -44.64
C HIS A 11 78.60 -10.61 -43.39
N GLY A 12 78.36 -11.65 -42.57
CA GLY A 12 79.39 -12.22 -41.68
C GLY A 12 78.87 -13.14 -40.58
N ARG A 13 78.55 -14.40 -40.91
CA ARG A 13 78.15 -15.49 -39.99
C ARG A 13 79.05 -15.62 -38.75
N ARG A 14 78.43 -15.90 -37.59
CA ARG A 14 78.78 -17.04 -36.72
C ARG A 14 77.63 -17.36 -35.77
N VAL A 15 77.03 -18.52 -35.98
CA VAL A 15 76.00 -19.15 -35.16
C VAL A 15 76.67 -19.63 -33.87
N SER A 16 76.12 -19.26 -32.72
CA SER A 16 76.39 -19.91 -31.44
C SER A 16 75.05 -20.17 -30.78
N ILE A 17 74.71 -21.46 -30.70
CA ILE A 17 73.48 -21.97 -30.10
C ILE A 17 73.65 -21.83 -28.59
N LEU A 18 72.87 -20.95 -27.96
CA LEU A 18 72.73 -20.86 -26.51
C LEU A 18 71.36 -21.44 -26.14
N LEU A 19 71.38 -22.60 -25.49
CA LEU A 19 70.20 -23.32 -25.01
C LEU A 19 69.57 -22.51 -23.85
N LEU A 20 68.39 -21.91 -24.07
CA LEU A 20 67.59 -21.24 -23.05
C LEU A 20 66.72 -22.28 -22.33
N LEU A 21 67.10 -22.62 -21.10
CA LEU A 21 66.27 -23.39 -20.15
C LEU A 21 65.16 -22.47 -19.61
N VAL A 22 63.97 -22.56 -20.20
CA VAL A 22 62.75 -21.95 -19.66
C VAL A 22 62.21 -22.86 -18.55
N PHE A 23 62.41 -22.47 -17.30
CA PHE A 23 61.68 -23.05 -16.17
C PHE A 23 60.22 -22.56 -16.25
N ALA A 24 59.33 -23.40 -16.77
CA ALA A 24 57.90 -23.23 -16.60
C ALA A 24 57.55 -23.51 -15.13
N VAL A 25 57.49 -22.47 -14.31
CA VAL A 25 56.83 -22.57 -13.00
C VAL A 25 55.34 -22.67 -13.30
N ALA A 26 54.81 -23.90 -13.29
CA ALA A 26 53.39 -24.14 -13.26
C ALA A 26 52.85 -23.59 -11.93
N ALA A 27 52.40 -22.34 -11.94
CA ALA A 27 51.57 -21.83 -10.86
C ALA A 27 50.32 -22.70 -10.82
N THR A 28 50.17 -23.51 -9.77
CA THR A 28 48.91 -24.19 -9.48
C THR A 28 47.85 -23.12 -9.32
N ALA A 29 47.03 -22.93 -10.36
CA ALA A 29 45.78 -22.22 -10.22
C ALA A 29 44.92 -23.05 -9.25
N PHE A 30 45.02 -22.75 -7.96
CA PHE A 30 43.97 -23.15 -7.03
C PHE A 30 42.71 -22.51 -7.57
N ALA A 31 41.82 -23.31 -8.15
CA ALA A 31 40.49 -22.85 -8.49
C ALA A 31 39.88 -22.32 -7.18
N GLN A 32 39.80 -20.99 -7.05
CA GLN A 32 39.10 -20.36 -5.93
C GLN A 32 37.61 -20.67 -6.11
N SER A 33 37.19 -21.85 -5.66
CA SER A 33 35.80 -22.27 -5.76
C SER A 33 34.96 -21.41 -4.83
N THR A 34 33.89 -20.83 -5.38
CA THR A 34 32.83 -20.24 -4.55
C THR A 34 31.91 -21.36 -4.09
N MET A 35 31.50 -21.34 -2.82
CA MET A 35 30.70 -22.42 -2.25
C MET A 35 29.60 -21.86 -1.35
N ILE A 36 28.39 -22.40 -1.53
CA ILE A 36 27.32 -22.31 -0.54
C ILE A 36 27.23 -23.64 0.19
N LYS A 37 27.27 -23.59 1.52
CA LYS A 37 26.89 -24.70 2.39
C LYS A 37 25.66 -24.28 3.18
N GLY A 38 24.75 -25.19 3.48
CA GLY A 38 23.64 -24.87 4.36
C GLY A 38 23.04 -26.09 5.02
N LYS A 39 22.19 -25.86 6.00
CA LYS A 39 21.44 -26.90 6.70
C LYS A 39 19.97 -26.53 6.77
N VAL A 40 19.10 -27.48 6.46
CA VAL A 40 17.65 -27.35 6.65
C VAL A 40 17.23 -28.18 7.85
N VAL A 41 16.55 -27.53 8.79
CA VAL A 41 15.98 -28.16 9.97
C VAL A 41 14.49 -27.84 10.10
N ASP A 42 13.75 -28.67 10.83
CA ASP A 42 12.37 -28.35 11.22
C ASP A 42 12.33 -27.37 12.41
N VAL A 43 11.13 -27.01 12.85
CA VAL A 43 10.90 -26.11 14.01
C VAL A 43 11.46 -26.64 15.34
N LYS A 44 11.77 -27.93 15.43
CA LYS A 44 12.38 -28.57 16.60
C LYS A 44 13.90 -28.70 16.45
N GLY A 45 14.48 -28.16 15.37
CA GLY A 45 15.90 -28.25 15.05
C GLY A 45 16.33 -29.61 14.50
N GLN A 46 15.39 -30.50 14.13
CA GLN A 46 15.71 -31.81 13.57
C GLN A 46 16.09 -31.68 12.09
N PRO A 47 17.16 -32.36 11.64
CA PRO A 47 17.56 -32.35 10.24
C PRO A 47 16.46 -32.81 9.27
N MET A 48 16.21 -32.04 8.21
CA MET A 48 15.27 -32.43 7.17
C MET A 48 15.99 -33.01 5.95
N VAL A 49 15.73 -34.28 5.66
CA VAL A 49 16.43 -35.06 4.63
C VAL A 49 15.71 -34.97 3.28
N GLY A 50 16.47 -34.83 2.19
CA GLY A 50 15.95 -34.86 0.83
C GLY A 50 15.17 -33.62 0.39
N ILE A 51 15.25 -32.52 1.15
CA ILE A 51 14.60 -31.25 0.83
C ILE A 51 15.19 -30.68 -0.45
N ALA A 52 14.33 -30.27 -1.38
CA ALA A 52 14.76 -29.66 -2.62
C ALA A 52 15.30 -28.25 -2.35
N ILE A 53 16.53 -27.97 -2.79
CA ILE A 53 17.18 -26.67 -2.66
C ILE A 53 17.34 -26.08 -4.05
N ALA A 54 16.75 -24.92 -4.29
CA ALA A 54 16.98 -24.09 -5.48
C ALA A 54 17.92 -22.94 -5.13
N ILE A 55 18.90 -22.65 -6.00
CA ILE A 55 19.89 -21.59 -5.82
C ILE A 55 19.88 -20.72 -7.07
N GLU A 56 19.45 -19.47 -6.94
CA GLU A 56 19.18 -18.55 -8.03
C GLU A 56 20.01 -17.28 -7.88
N VAL A 57 20.62 -16.80 -8.97
CA VAL A 57 21.30 -15.50 -8.97
C VAL A 57 20.25 -14.38 -8.97
N VAL A 58 20.32 -13.46 -8.00
CA VAL A 58 19.37 -12.34 -7.93
C VAL A 58 19.60 -11.41 -9.13
N GLY A 59 18.56 -11.25 -9.96
CA GLY A 59 18.63 -10.47 -11.21
C GLY A 59 19.26 -11.20 -12.39
N GLY A 60 19.60 -12.50 -12.23
CA GLY A 60 20.13 -13.35 -13.30
C GLY A 60 19.16 -14.45 -13.73
N THR A 61 19.55 -15.23 -14.75
CA THR A 61 18.75 -16.36 -15.28
C THR A 61 19.26 -17.73 -14.80
N ARG A 62 20.40 -17.76 -14.09
CA ARG A 62 21.03 -19.01 -13.68
C ARG A 62 20.35 -19.57 -12.43
N LYS A 63 19.92 -20.83 -12.54
CA LYS A 63 19.33 -21.63 -11.47
C LYS A 63 20.07 -22.95 -11.31
N LEU A 64 20.49 -23.24 -10.10
CA LEU A 64 21.07 -24.53 -9.69
C LEU A 64 20.12 -25.21 -8.72
N SER A 65 20.21 -26.53 -8.62
CA SER A 65 19.41 -27.30 -7.68
C SER A 65 20.21 -28.41 -7.04
N THR A 66 19.99 -28.61 -5.74
CA THR A 66 20.54 -29.73 -4.97
C THR A 66 19.49 -30.23 -3.97
N LYS A 67 19.84 -31.22 -3.15
CA LYS A 67 19.00 -31.72 -2.06
C LYS A 67 19.79 -31.84 -0.77
N THR A 68 19.10 -31.76 0.35
CA THR A 68 19.72 -32.03 1.65
C THR A 68 20.03 -33.51 1.84
N ASP A 69 21.15 -33.78 2.51
CA ASP A 69 21.61 -35.11 2.87
C ASP A 69 20.93 -35.64 4.15
N LYS A 70 21.42 -36.77 4.67
CA LYS A 70 20.92 -37.42 5.90
C LYS A 70 21.08 -36.55 7.17
N ARG A 71 21.96 -35.54 7.14
CA ARG A 71 22.19 -34.57 8.21
C ARG A 71 21.45 -33.27 7.96
N GLY A 72 20.60 -33.21 6.93
CA GLY A 72 19.89 -32.00 6.52
C GLY A 72 20.81 -30.97 5.86
N GLU A 73 22.05 -31.35 5.52
CA GLU A 73 23.05 -30.44 4.97
C GLU A 73 23.04 -30.48 3.43
N PHE A 74 23.36 -29.37 2.80
CA PHE A 74 23.61 -29.30 1.36
C PHE A 74 24.86 -28.49 1.07
N ILE A 75 25.52 -28.81 -0.04
CA ILE A 75 26.68 -28.08 -0.54
C ILE A 75 26.49 -27.85 -2.04
N GLN A 76 26.75 -26.63 -2.49
CA GLN A 76 26.74 -26.26 -3.90
C GLN A 76 27.99 -25.45 -4.24
N LEU A 77 28.76 -25.94 -5.19
CA LEU A 77 29.85 -25.20 -5.82
C LEU A 77 29.27 -24.23 -6.86
N LEU A 78 29.85 -23.04 -6.91
CA LEU A 78 29.47 -21.95 -7.79
C LEU A 78 30.67 -21.53 -8.64
N THR A 79 30.39 -20.85 -9.75
CA THR A 79 31.43 -20.33 -10.67
C THR A 79 31.53 -18.81 -10.63
N GLU A 80 30.61 -18.14 -9.93
CA GLU A 80 30.46 -16.69 -9.93
C GLU A 80 30.26 -16.20 -8.49
N SER A 81 30.62 -14.94 -8.24
CA SER A 81 30.28 -14.21 -7.00
C SER A 81 29.07 -13.31 -7.28
N GLY A 82 28.24 -13.07 -6.27
CA GLY A 82 27.02 -12.30 -6.46
C GLY A 82 26.03 -12.46 -5.31
N GLN A 83 24.85 -11.87 -5.47
CA GLN A 83 23.72 -12.12 -4.59
C GLN A 83 22.97 -13.36 -5.06
N TYR A 84 22.73 -14.28 -4.14
CA TYR A 84 22.01 -15.52 -4.40
C TYR A 84 20.80 -15.62 -3.50
N ARG A 85 19.68 -16.07 -4.07
CA ARG A 85 18.51 -16.55 -3.33
C ARG A 85 18.57 -18.06 -3.24
N ILE A 86 18.40 -18.58 -2.04
CA ILE A 86 18.37 -20.01 -1.74
C ILE A 86 17.00 -20.34 -1.22
N THR A 87 16.31 -21.26 -1.87
CA THR A 87 14.95 -21.68 -1.53
C THR A 87 14.94 -23.16 -1.22
N ALA A 88 14.56 -23.52 0.01
CA ALA A 88 14.27 -24.88 0.43
C ALA A 88 12.77 -25.15 0.26
N THR A 89 12.42 -26.24 -0.42
CA THR A 89 11.03 -26.63 -0.70
C THR A 89 10.78 -28.07 -0.28
N ASP A 90 9.76 -28.27 0.54
CA ASP A 90 9.17 -29.56 0.83
C ASP A 90 7.68 -29.53 0.43
N ALA A 91 7.22 -30.56 -0.28
CA ALA A 91 5.85 -30.61 -0.78
C ALA A 91 4.79 -30.66 0.33
N LYS A 92 5.15 -31.11 1.54
CA LYS A 92 4.24 -31.26 2.69
C LYS A 92 4.38 -30.12 3.69
N VAL A 93 5.58 -29.58 3.87
CA VAL A 93 5.88 -28.56 4.89
C VAL A 93 5.83 -27.14 4.31
N GLY A 94 6.21 -26.92 3.05
CA GLY A 94 6.19 -25.62 2.39
C GLY A 94 7.57 -25.13 1.98
N THR A 95 7.76 -23.83 1.93
CA THR A 95 9.00 -23.19 1.46
C THR A 95 9.64 -22.32 2.52
N ALA A 96 10.98 -22.32 2.56
CA ALA A 96 11.79 -21.35 3.28
C ALA A 96 12.81 -20.76 2.31
N GLN A 97 13.14 -19.48 2.47
CA GLN A 97 14.11 -18.82 1.60
C GLN A 97 15.02 -17.88 2.37
N THR A 98 16.25 -17.73 1.88
CA THR A 98 17.23 -16.78 2.39
C THR A 98 18.03 -16.19 1.23
N GLU A 99 18.51 -14.96 1.39
CA GLU A 99 19.37 -14.30 0.42
C GLU A 99 20.74 -14.03 1.04
N LEU A 100 21.81 -14.30 0.30
CA LEU A 100 23.17 -14.08 0.77
C LEU A 100 24.11 -13.65 -0.35
N ARG A 101 25.19 -12.99 0.04
CA ARG A 101 26.28 -12.63 -0.86
C ARG A 101 27.33 -13.74 -0.89
N VAL A 102 27.64 -14.23 -2.08
CA VAL A 102 28.75 -15.15 -2.34
C VAL A 102 29.95 -14.36 -2.83
N SER A 103 31.14 -14.66 -2.30
CA SER A 103 32.40 -14.05 -2.68
C SER A 103 33.47 -15.11 -2.92
N LEU A 104 34.37 -14.88 -3.89
CA LEU A 104 35.49 -15.77 -4.22
C LEU A 104 36.31 -16.15 -2.99
N GLY A 105 36.62 -17.45 -2.87
CA GLY A 105 37.44 -18.01 -1.80
C GLY A 105 36.79 -18.04 -0.41
N ARG A 106 35.48 -17.76 -0.29
CA ARG A 106 34.73 -17.87 0.96
C ARG A 106 33.61 -18.89 0.87
N VAL A 107 33.34 -19.54 1.99
CA VAL A 107 32.15 -20.36 2.19
C VAL A 107 31.03 -19.46 2.70
N SER A 108 29.90 -19.44 2.01
CA SER A 108 28.69 -18.75 2.47
C SER A 108 27.72 -19.76 3.08
N GLU A 109 27.18 -19.45 4.26
CA GLU A 109 26.25 -20.33 4.98
C GLU A 109 24.78 -19.94 4.76
N ALA A 110 23.96 -20.91 4.36
CA ALA A 110 22.52 -20.78 4.14
C ALA A 110 21.74 -21.76 5.04
N ASN A 111 21.69 -21.47 6.34
CA ASN A 111 20.93 -22.26 7.29
C ASN A 111 19.46 -21.81 7.31
N MET A 112 18.53 -22.74 7.19
CA MET A 112 17.10 -22.47 7.06
C MET A 112 16.30 -23.36 8.02
N VAL A 113 15.30 -22.77 8.66
CA VAL A 113 14.29 -23.51 9.41
C VAL A 113 13.07 -23.62 8.51
N LEU A 114 12.72 -24.84 8.11
CA LEU A 114 11.54 -25.11 7.31
C LEU A 114 10.38 -25.42 8.27
N ALA A 115 9.54 -24.42 8.50
CA ALA A 115 8.32 -24.55 9.26
C ALA A 115 7.14 -24.84 8.33
N ALA A 116 6.11 -25.49 8.87
CA ALA A 116 4.83 -25.69 8.17
C ALA A 116 4.14 -24.35 7.90
N SER A 117 4.54 -23.66 6.83
CA SER A 117 3.83 -22.53 6.25
C SER A 117 3.31 -23.00 4.90
N THR A 118 2.26 -23.83 4.95
CA THR A 118 1.60 -24.28 3.75
C THR A 118 0.85 -23.11 3.12
N ALA A 119 0.77 -23.07 1.79
CA ALA A 119 -0.17 -22.18 1.09
C ALA A 119 -1.58 -22.33 1.68
N ALA A 120 -1.98 -23.56 2.05
CA ALA A 120 -3.22 -23.86 2.76
C ALA A 120 -3.40 -23.13 4.10
N ASN A 121 -2.33 -22.88 4.88
CA ASN A 121 -2.41 -22.10 6.12
C ASN A 121 -2.57 -20.60 5.83
N ASN A 122 -1.99 -20.10 4.74
CA ASN A 122 -2.20 -18.72 4.29
C ASN A 122 -3.59 -18.53 3.68
N ASP A 123 -4.09 -19.53 2.94
CA ASP A 123 -5.43 -19.56 2.38
C ASP A 123 -6.49 -19.66 3.48
N ALA A 124 -6.25 -20.47 4.52
CA ALA A 124 -7.12 -20.56 5.69
C ALA A 124 -7.18 -19.23 6.45
N LYS A 125 -6.02 -18.59 6.71
CA LYS A 125 -5.99 -17.25 7.34
C LYS A 125 -6.66 -16.18 6.47
N ALA A 126 -6.48 -16.22 5.15
CA ALA A 126 -7.15 -15.30 4.24
C ALA A 126 -8.67 -15.53 4.22
N ALA A 127 -9.11 -16.79 4.27
CA ALA A 127 -10.53 -17.14 4.37
C ALA A 127 -11.14 -16.70 5.71
N GLU A 128 -10.42 -16.90 6.82
CA GLU A 128 -10.83 -16.44 8.15
C GLU A 128 -10.88 -14.91 8.23
N LEU A 129 -9.89 -14.22 7.67
CA LEU A 129 -9.86 -12.76 7.58
C LEU A 129 -11.09 -12.24 6.81
N LYS A 130 -11.32 -12.79 5.61
CA LYS A 130 -12.45 -12.43 4.78
C LYS A 130 -13.77 -12.65 5.50
N LYS A 131 -13.93 -13.83 6.12
CA LYS A 131 -15.12 -14.17 6.90
C LYS A 131 -15.34 -13.19 8.06
N ALA A 132 -14.32 -12.91 8.86
CA ALA A 132 -14.42 -11.97 9.97
C ALA A 132 -14.79 -10.56 9.49
N PHE A 133 -14.21 -10.11 8.38
CA PHE A 133 -14.55 -8.81 7.78
C PHE A 133 -16.02 -8.77 7.31
N GLU A 134 -16.48 -9.78 6.58
CA GLU A 134 -17.86 -9.88 6.09
C GLU A 134 -18.88 -9.97 7.23
N GLU A 135 -18.59 -10.73 8.28
CA GLU A 135 -19.40 -10.79 9.50
C GLU A 135 -19.46 -9.42 10.19
N GLY A 136 -18.35 -8.67 10.24
CA GLY A 136 -18.31 -7.31 10.78
C GLY A 136 -19.17 -6.33 9.97
N VAL A 137 -19.11 -6.40 8.64
CA VAL A 137 -19.96 -5.59 7.75
C VAL A 137 -21.44 -5.95 7.94
N ALA A 138 -21.78 -7.24 8.02
CA ALA A 138 -23.14 -7.70 8.25
C ALA A 138 -23.69 -7.23 9.61
N ALA A 139 -22.90 -7.36 10.68
CA ALA A 139 -23.26 -6.87 12.00
C ALA A 139 -23.44 -5.34 12.02
N SER A 140 -22.57 -4.58 11.33
CA SER A 140 -22.70 -3.12 11.21
C SER A 140 -23.99 -2.72 10.50
N ARG A 141 -24.36 -3.41 9.41
CA ARG A 141 -25.63 -3.17 8.69
C ARG A 141 -26.86 -3.55 9.52
N GLY A 142 -26.73 -4.55 10.38
CA GLY A 142 -27.77 -4.96 11.32
C GLY A 142 -27.89 -4.06 12.56
N GLY A 143 -27.03 -3.05 12.73
CA GLY A 143 -27.01 -2.19 13.92
C GLY A 143 -26.36 -2.84 15.15
N ASN A 144 -25.78 -4.03 15.01
CA ASN A 144 -25.10 -4.74 16.09
C ASN A 144 -23.65 -4.23 16.21
N HIS A 145 -23.49 -3.00 16.71
CA HIS A 145 -22.21 -2.29 16.72
C HIS A 145 -21.12 -3.00 17.55
N ASP A 146 -21.48 -3.62 18.68
CA ASP A 146 -20.51 -4.37 19.49
C ASP A 146 -19.99 -5.62 18.78
N GLU A 147 -20.87 -6.35 18.09
CA GLU A 147 -20.45 -7.49 17.29
C GLU A 147 -19.62 -7.03 16.09
N ALA A 148 -19.99 -5.94 15.42
CA ALA A 148 -19.20 -5.38 14.33
C ALA A 148 -17.76 -5.09 14.77
N ILE A 149 -17.58 -4.40 15.90
CA ILE A 149 -16.26 -4.10 16.47
C ILE A 149 -15.49 -5.39 16.75
N ALA A 150 -16.11 -6.37 17.40
CA ALA A 150 -15.46 -7.65 17.72
C ALA A 150 -14.98 -8.40 16.46
N ARG A 151 -15.80 -8.41 15.40
CA ARG A 151 -15.47 -9.07 14.13
C ARG A 151 -14.36 -8.36 13.36
N PHE A 152 -14.37 -7.02 13.32
CA PHE A 152 -13.28 -6.26 12.72
C PHE A 152 -11.98 -6.35 13.53
N GLN A 153 -12.05 -6.48 14.86
CA GLN A 153 -10.88 -6.76 15.70
C GLN A 153 -10.31 -8.15 15.44
N ALA A 154 -11.16 -9.16 15.23
CA ALA A 154 -10.71 -10.50 14.82
C ALA A 154 -10.02 -10.46 13.44
N ALA A 155 -10.59 -9.71 12.48
CA ALA A 155 -9.95 -9.48 11.18
C ALA A 155 -8.58 -8.77 11.32
N LEU A 156 -8.49 -7.75 12.17
CA LEU A 156 -7.25 -7.02 12.44
C LEU A 156 -6.19 -7.90 13.12
N ALA A 157 -6.58 -8.85 13.98
CA ALA A 157 -5.67 -9.81 14.59
C ALA A 157 -5.05 -10.77 13.56
N LEU A 158 -5.80 -11.10 12.49
CA LEU A 158 -5.32 -11.90 11.37
C LEU A 158 -4.47 -11.09 10.37
N SER A 159 -4.81 -9.80 10.20
CA SER A 159 -4.12 -8.87 9.31
C SER A 159 -3.93 -7.49 9.96
N PRO A 160 -2.82 -7.25 10.68
CA PRO A 160 -2.58 -5.99 11.40
C PRO A 160 -2.54 -4.73 10.53
N ASN A 161 -2.40 -4.89 9.20
CA ASN A 161 -2.42 -3.81 8.21
C ASN A 161 -3.81 -3.52 7.62
N CYS A 162 -4.89 -4.08 8.19
CA CYS A 162 -6.26 -3.87 7.71
C CYS A 162 -6.78 -2.47 8.08
N PHE A 163 -6.43 -1.46 7.29
CA PHE A 163 -6.92 -0.08 7.48
C PHE A 163 -8.45 0.02 7.33
N ASP A 164 -9.06 -0.80 6.47
CA ASP A 164 -10.53 -0.88 6.32
C ASP A 164 -11.20 -1.40 7.61
N CYS A 165 -10.57 -2.34 8.33
CA CYS A 165 -11.07 -2.83 9.61
C CYS A 165 -11.11 -1.70 10.64
N LEU A 166 -10.01 -0.94 10.77
CA LEU A 166 -9.93 0.22 11.67
C LEU A 166 -10.95 1.29 11.31
N TYR A 167 -11.17 1.54 10.01
CA TYR A 167 -12.19 2.48 9.58
C TYR A 167 -13.60 2.06 9.98
N ASN A 168 -13.96 0.81 9.75
CA ASN A 168 -15.29 0.30 10.10
C ASN A 168 -15.48 0.19 11.63
N ILE A 169 -14.42 -0.07 12.41
CA ILE A 169 -14.46 0.06 13.88
C ILE A 169 -14.82 1.50 14.27
N GLY A 170 -14.20 2.50 13.62
CA GLY A 170 -14.52 3.90 13.87
C GLY A 170 -15.98 4.25 13.53
N VAL A 171 -16.51 3.72 12.42
CA VAL A 171 -17.94 3.87 12.05
C VAL A 171 -18.85 3.27 13.12
N ALA A 172 -18.53 2.08 13.64
CA ALA A 172 -19.31 1.44 14.69
C ALA A 172 -19.28 2.24 16.01
N TYR A 173 -18.13 2.80 16.39
CA TYR A 173 -18.03 3.68 17.57
C TYR A 173 -18.82 4.98 17.41
N LEU A 174 -18.79 5.60 16.22
CA LEU A 174 -19.61 6.78 15.94
C LEU A 174 -21.11 6.49 16.10
N ALA A 175 -21.57 5.32 15.62
CA ALA A 175 -22.96 4.91 15.78
C ALA A 175 -23.35 4.74 17.26
N LYS A 176 -22.40 4.28 18.09
CA LYS A 176 -22.53 4.21 19.56
C LYS A 176 -22.39 5.56 20.27
N LYS A 177 -22.20 6.66 19.55
CA LYS A 177 -21.91 8.01 20.09
C LYS A 177 -20.62 8.09 20.90
N ASP A 178 -19.69 7.17 20.67
CA ASP A 178 -18.33 7.23 21.23
C ASP A 178 -17.40 7.90 20.21
N ASP A 179 -17.53 9.22 20.11
CA ASP A 179 -16.76 10.05 19.20
C ASP A 179 -15.25 9.92 19.42
N LYS A 180 -14.82 9.69 20.68
CA LYS A 180 -13.41 9.55 21.02
C LYS A 180 -12.82 8.28 20.41
N GLN A 181 -13.47 7.13 20.61
CA GLN A 181 -13.00 5.87 20.03
C GLN A 181 -13.13 5.85 18.49
N ALA A 182 -14.13 6.55 17.94
CA ALA A 182 -14.24 6.75 16.50
C ALA A 182 -13.03 7.52 15.94
N GLU A 183 -12.69 8.66 16.54
CA GLU A 183 -11.53 9.46 16.17
C GLU A 183 -10.21 8.67 16.25
N GLU A 184 -10.00 7.95 17.35
CA GLU A 184 -8.80 7.13 17.55
C GLU A 184 -8.67 6.03 16.48
N SER A 185 -9.78 5.39 16.13
CA SER A 185 -9.81 4.30 15.14
C SER A 185 -9.56 4.80 13.72
N TRP A 186 -10.13 5.95 13.31
CA TRP A 186 -9.82 6.55 12.02
C TRP A 186 -8.40 7.09 11.93
N LYS A 187 -7.85 7.66 13.02
CA LYS A 187 -6.43 8.05 13.07
C LYS A 187 -5.51 6.84 12.86
N LYS A 188 -5.76 5.72 13.54
CA LYS A 188 -5.00 4.47 13.33
C LYS A 188 -5.15 3.93 11.90
N SER A 189 -6.33 4.04 11.29
CA SER A 189 -6.54 3.69 9.88
C SER A 189 -5.60 4.51 8.97
N LEU A 190 -5.48 5.81 9.25
CA LEU A 190 -4.61 6.72 8.50
C LEU A 190 -3.10 6.53 8.79
N GLU A 191 -2.73 5.99 9.94
CA GLU A 191 -1.34 5.55 10.20
C GLU A 191 -0.94 4.41 9.26
N LEU A 192 -1.88 3.53 8.88
CA LEU A 192 -1.64 2.44 7.94
C LEU A 192 -1.80 2.87 6.48
N LYS A 193 -2.76 3.76 6.19
CA LYS A 193 -3.03 4.30 4.85
C LYS A 193 -3.36 5.79 4.93
N ALA A 194 -2.33 6.63 4.80
CA ALA A 194 -2.44 8.07 4.98
C ALA A 194 -3.37 8.79 3.98
N ASP A 195 -3.59 8.19 2.81
CA ASP A 195 -4.44 8.70 1.72
C ASP A 195 -5.80 7.99 1.68
N TYR A 196 -6.27 7.41 2.79
CA TYR A 196 -7.58 6.78 2.81
C TYR A 196 -8.70 7.83 2.93
N ALA A 197 -9.30 8.15 1.79
CA ALA A 197 -10.27 9.25 1.65
C ALA A 197 -11.48 9.12 2.57
N GLU A 198 -11.98 7.90 2.80
CA GLU A 198 -13.13 7.61 3.65
C GLU A 198 -12.86 7.97 5.11
N ALA A 199 -11.70 7.58 5.66
CA ALA A 199 -11.32 7.94 7.02
C ALA A 199 -11.04 9.45 7.18
N LEU A 200 -10.44 10.09 6.16
CA LEU A 200 -10.24 11.54 6.14
C LEU A 200 -11.58 12.29 6.13
N ASN A 201 -12.54 11.86 5.31
CA ASN A 201 -13.89 12.42 5.27
C ASN A 201 -14.65 12.21 6.58
N ALA A 202 -14.50 11.04 7.20
CA ALA A 202 -15.12 10.74 8.48
C ALA A 202 -14.58 11.65 9.60
N LEU A 203 -13.26 11.84 9.69
CA LEU A 203 -12.65 12.79 10.62
C LEU A 203 -13.07 14.23 10.32
N SER A 204 -13.10 14.64 9.05
CA SER A 204 -13.57 15.96 8.64
C SER A 204 -14.98 16.24 9.14
N THR A 205 -15.88 15.26 8.97
CA THR A 205 -17.27 15.35 9.41
C THR A 205 -17.38 15.40 10.93
N LEU A 206 -16.65 14.52 11.63
CA LEU A 206 -16.61 14.49 13.09
C LEU A 206 -16.14 15.84 13.67
N TYR A 207 -15.04 16.39 13.15
CA TYR A 207 -14.49 17.66 13.61
C TYR A 207 -15.41 18.83 13.31
N ASN A 208 -16.08 18.82 12.15
CA ASN A 208 -17.08 19.84 11.83
C ASN A 208 -18.24 19.83 12.85
N ASN A 209 -18.74 18.64 13.20
CA ASN A 209 -19.79 18.48 14.21
C ASN A 209 -19.33 18.95 15.61
N GLN A 210 -18.05 18.78 15.93
CA GLN A 210 -17.42 19.26 17.15
C GLN A 210 -17.00 20.74 17.11
N LYS A 211 -17.31 21.45 16.02
CA LYS A 211 -16.89 22.85 15.76
C LYS A 211 -15.38 23.08 15.72
N ARG A 212 -14.60 22.01 15.50
CA ARG A 212 -13.15 22.03 15.28
C ARG A 212 -12.86 22.30 13.80
N PHE A 213 -13.25 23.49 13.34
CA PHE A 213 -13.32 23.81 11.91
C PHE A 213 -11.98 23.72 11.18
N ASP A 214 -10.89 24.17 11.80
CA ASP A 214 -9.56 24.12 11.17
C ASP A 214 -9.11 22.68 10.92
N GLU A 215 -9.37 21.78 11.87
CA GLU A 215 -9.08 20.36 11.73
C GLU A 215 -10.01 19.71 10.70
N ALA A 216 -11.28 20.09 10.68
CA ALA A 216 -12.24 19.64 9.68
C ALA A 216 -11.77 20.01 8.26
N SER A 217 -11.44 21.29 8.04
CA SER A 217 -10.92 21.76 6.75
C SER A 217 -9.63 21.06 6.35
N ALA A 218 -8.71 20.82 7.29
CA ALA A 218 -7.46 20.10 7.02
C ALA A 218 -7.72 18.66 6.57
N MET A 219 -8.63 17.94 7.23
CA MET A 219 -8.97 16.56 6.85
C MET A 219 -9.74 16.50 5.53
N GLY A 220 -10.71 17.40 5.32
CA GLY A 220 -11.47 17.47 4.06
C GLY A 220 -10.58 17.81 2.86
N ALA A 221 -9.60 18.71 3.02
CA ALA A 221 -8.62 19.01 1.97
C ALA A 221 -7.74 17.80 1.63
N LYS A 222 -7.30 17.04 2.64
CA LYS A 222 -6.56 15.78 2.41
C LYS A 222 -7.42 14.74 1.71
N ALA A 223 -8.69 14.60 2.09
CA ALA A 223 -9.61 13.65 1.44
C ALA A 223 -9.78 13.97 -0.05
N ALA A 224 -9.97 15.25 -0.38
CA ALA A 224 -10.06 15.73 -1.76
C ALA A 224 -8.77 15.42 -2.55
N ALA A 225 -7.60 15.66 -1.96
CA ALA A 225 -6.31 15.37 -2.59
C ALA A 225 -6.07 13.87 -2.81
N ALA A 226 -6.66 13.01 -1.98
CA ALA A 226 -6.60 11.55 -2.12
C ALA A 226 -7.58 10.98 -3.18
N GLY A 227 -8.23 11.84 -3.96
CA GLY A 227 -9.25 11.43 -4.94
C GLY A 227 -10.64 11.20 -4.33
N GLY A 228 -10.83 11.56 -3.06
CA GLY A 228 -12.13 11.49 -2.41
C GLY A 228 -13.10 12.56 -2.92
N GLY A 229 -14.27 12.14 -3.36
CA GLY A 229 -15.49 12.96 -3.30
C GLY A 229 -15.73 13.97 -4.41
N GLY A 230 -14.86 14.20 -5.39
CA GLY A 230 -15.17 15.04 -6.56
C GLY A 230 -15.88 16.37 -6.21
N ALA A 231 -17.09 16.59 -6.76
CA ALA A 231 -17.91 17.77 -6.45
C ALA A 231 -18.42 17.80 -4.98
N ASP A 232 -18.63 16.64 -4.37
CA ASP A 232 -19.07 16.47 -2.97
C ASP A 232 -17.96 16.92 -2.00
N ALA A 233 -16.68 16.77 -2.38
CA ALA A 233 -15.57 17.27 -1.57
C ALA A 233 -15.57 18.81 -1.49
N THR A 234 -15.80 19.48 -2.62
CA THR A 234 -15.98 20.94 -2.66
C THR A 234 -17.23 21.37 -1.89
N PHE A 235 -18.32 20.60 -1.99
CA PHE A 235 -19.54 20.85 -1.23
C PHE A 235 -19.30 20.79 0.27
N ASN A 236 -18.62 19.74 0.74
CA ASN A 236 -18.28 19.55 2.15
C ASN A 236 -17.37 20.68 2.69
N GLN A 237 -16.45 21.20 1.87
CA GLN A 237 -15.69 22.41 2.23
C GLN A 237 -16.62 23.62 2.45
N GLY A 238 -17.60 23.80 1.56
CA GLY A 238 -18.63 24.83 1.71
C GLY A 238 -19.44 24.68 3.00
N VAL A 239 -19.84 23.45 3.35
CA VAL A 239 -20.55 23.17 4.61
C VAL A 239 -19.71 23.50 5.85
N ILE A 240 -18.41 23.19 5.83
CA ILE A 240 -17.50 23.54 6.95
C ILE A 240 -17.38 25.06 7.08
N LEU A 241 -17.19 25.78 5.97
CA LEU A 241 -17.13 27.25 5.96
C LEU A 241 -18.43 27.89 6.45
N TRP A 242 -19.57 27.33 6.04
CA TRP A 242 -20.89 27.76 6.49
C TRP A 242 -21.02 27.64 8.01
N ASN A 243 -20.65 26.49 8.57
CA ASN A 243 -20.70 26.24 10.01
C ASN A 243 -19.70 27.12 10.79
N GLN A 244 -18.59 27.53 10.17
CA GLN A 244 -17.65 28.51 10.71
C GLN A 244 -18.19 29.96 10.65
N GLY A 245 -19.33 30.20 9.99
CA GLY A 245 -19.92 31.53 9.79
C GLY A 245 -19.33 32.32 8.62
N LYS A 246 -18.46 31.70 7.81
CA LYS A 246 -17.85 32.31 6.61
C LYS A 246 -18.76 32.17 5.40
N ILE A 247 -19.93 32.80 5.47
CA ILE A 247 -21.02 32.59 4.51
C ILE A 247 -20.62 32.92 3.07
N ALA A 248 -19.85 34.00 2.84
CA ALA A 248 -19.40 34.38 1.51
C ALA A 248 -18.44 33.33 0.89
N GLU A 249 -17.53 32.77 1.69
CA GLU A 249 -16.62 31.72 1.23
C GLU A 249 -17.36 30.40 0.99
N ALA A 250 -18.33 30.06 1.86
CA ALA A 250 -19.19 28.90 1.69
C ALA A 250 -20.00 28.97 0.39
N LYS A 251 -20.57 30.13 0.10
CA LYS A 251 -21.31 30.40 -1.14
C LYS A 251 -20.44 30.12 -2.38
N ALA A 252 -19.22 30.64 -2.41
CA ALA A 252 -18.30 30.42 -3.52
C ALA A 252 -18.04 28.91 -3.73
N LYS A 253 -17.97 28.12 -2.66
CA LYS A 253 -17.85 26.66 -2.74
C LYS A 253 -19.10 25.98 -3.26
N PHE A 254 -20.29 26.41 -2.86
CA PHE A 254 -21.53 25.87 -3.43
C PHE A 254 -21.68 26.19 -4.93
N GLU A 255 -21.30 27.39 -5.35
CA GLU A 255 -21.24 27.77 -6.76
C GLU A 255 -20.21 26.93 -7.54
N GLU A 256 -19.03 26.67 -6.97
CA GLU A 256 -18.01 25.79 -7.55
C GLU A 256 -18.51 24.34 -7.69
N THR A 257 -19.21 23.82 -6.68
CA THR A 257 -19.87 22.50 -6.73
C THR A 257 -20.88 22.46 -7.86
N ILE A 258 -21.76 23.46 -7.99
CA ILE A 258 -22.79 23.50 -9.05
C ILE A 258 -22.15 23.61 -10.44
N LYS A 259 -21.06 24.37 -10.58
CA LYS A 259 -20.32 24.48 -11.84
C LYS A 259 -19.75 23.13 -12.28
N THR A 260 -19.27 22.33 -11.34
CA THR A 260 -18.68 21.01 -11.60
C THR A 260 -19.74 19.91 -11.74
N ASN A 261 -20.80 19.97 -10.93
CA ASN A 261 -21.93 19.07 -10.93
C ASN A 261 -23.25 19.88 -10.85
N PRO A 262 -23.82 20.28 -12.00
CA PRO A 262 -25.05 21.07 -12.05
C PRO A 262 -26.27 20.37 -11.43
N THR A 263 -26.20 19.04 -11.26
CA THR A 263 -27.27 18.21 -10.68
C THR A 263 -27.13 17.97 -9.18
N HIS A 264 -26.13 18.56 -8.52
CA HIS A 264 -25.94 18.43 -7.07
C HIS A 264 -27.02 19.23 -6.31
N ALA A 265 -28.14 18.57 -6.00
CA ALA A 265 -29.31 19.22 -5.38
C ALA A 265 -28.94 20.01 -4.12
N ASP A 266 -28.25 19.39 -3.15
CA ASP A 266 -27.95 20.05 -1.86
C ASP A 266 -27.10 21.32 -2.02
N ALA A 267 -26.28 21.42 -3.06
CA ALA A 267 -25.50 22.63 -3.33
C ALA A 267 -26.40 23.79 -3.76
N HIS A 268 -27.46 23.53 -4.55
CA HIS A 268 -28.48 24.53 -4.88
C HIS A 268 -29.24 24.98 -3.64
N TYR A 269 -29.60 24.05 -2.75
CA TYR A 269 -30.25 24.41 -1.50
C TYR A 269 -29.36 25.32 -0.63
N GLN A 270 -28.10 24.94 -0.43
CA GLN A 270 -27.16 25.74 0.38
C GLN A 270 -26.81 27.08 -0.27
N LEU A 271 -26.74 27.15 -1.60
CA LEU A 271 -26.62 28.41 -2.32
C LEU A 271 -27.84 29.31 -2.09
N GLY A 272 -29.06 28.76 -2.12
CA GLY A 272 -30.28 29.50 -1.78
C GLY A 272 -30.25 30.06 -0.36
N MET A 273 -29.78 29.27 0.60
CA MET A 273 -29.58 29.73 1.99
C MET A 273 -28.55 30.87 2.09
N ALA A 274 -27.42 30.77 1.36
CA ALA A 274 -26.42 31.82 1.34
C ALA A 274 -26.92 33.12 0.71
N LEU A 275 -27.63 33.03 -0.42
CA LEU A 275 -28.23 34.17 -1.10
C LEU A 275 -29.31 34.84 -0.25
N LEU A 276 -30.11 34.04 0.47
CA LEU A 276 -31.10 34.55 1.43
C LEU A 276 -30.42 35.34 2.55
N ASN A 277 -29.30 34.84 3.10
CA ASN A 277 -28.53 35.55 4.12
C ASN A 277 -27.91 36.87 3.58
N GLU A 278 -27.58 36.94 2.29
CA GLU A 278 -27.15 38.17 1.61
C GLU A 278 -28.30 39.13 1.26
N GLY A 279 -29.56 38.75 1.48
CA GLY A 279 -30.74 39.53 1.07
C GLY A 279 -31.05 39.50 -0.42
N LYS A 280 -30.41 38.61 -1.19
CA LYS A 280 -30.63 38.42 -2.64
C LYS A 280 -31.81 37.49 -2.88
N LEU A 281 -33.00 37.99 -2.57
CA LEU A 281 -34.22 37.18 -2.52
C LEU A 281 -34.59 36.54 -3.87
N PRO A 282 -34.54 37.26 -5.02
CA PRO A 282 -34.86 36.67 -6.31
C PRO A 282 -33.94 35.50 -6.69
N GLU A 283 -32.63 35.66 -6.47
CA GLU A 283 -31.63 34.63 -6.75
C GLU A 283 -31.77 33.44 -5.78
N ALA A 284 -32.08 33.70 -4.50
CA ALA A 284 -32.36 32.65 -3.52
C ALA A 284 -33.56 31.79 -3.95
N VAL A 285 -34.63 32.41 -4.42
CA VAL A 285 -35.81 31.70 -4.97
C VAL A 285 -35.41 30.80 -6.13
N GLY A 286 -34.62 31.32 -7.09
CA GLY A 286 -34.16 30.52 -8.23
C GLY A 286 -33.34 29.30 -7.81
N ALA A 287 -32.46 29.45 -6.80
CA ALA A 287 -31.67 28.34 -6.26
C ALA A 287 -32.54 27.29 -5.55
N PHE A 288 -33.53 27.71 -4.74
CA PHE A 288 -34.47 26.78 -4.11
C PHE A 288 -35.36 26.06 -5.13
N GLU A 289 -35.78 26.72 -6.19
CA GLU A 289 -36.53 26.09 -7.29
C GLU A 289 -35.69 25.04 -8.02
N ALA A 290 -34.41 25.32 -8.27
CA ALA A 290 -33.48 24.36 -8.82
C ALA A 290 -33.32 23.13 -7.93
N TYR A 291 -33.18 23.32 -6.61
CA TYR A 291 -33.16 22.23 -5.63
C TYR A 291 -34.43 21.37 -5.70
N VAL A 292 -35.61 21.98 -5.60
CA VAL A 292 -36.89 21.23 -5.61
C VAL A 292 -37.13 20.51 -6.94
N LYS A 293 -36.61 21.04 -8.06
CA LYS A 293 -36.67 20.37 -9.35
C LYS A 293 -35.78 19.13 -9.41
N LEU A 294 -34.57 19.22 -8.84
CA LEU A 294 -33.60 18.13 -8.83
C LEU A 294 -33.98 17.04 -7.82
N ASP A 295 -34.45 17.44 -6.64
CA ASP A 295 -34.86 16.53 -5.57
C ASP A 295 -36.18 16.98 -4.91
N PRO A 296 -37.33 16.65 -5.52
CA PRO A 296 -38.63 17.10 -5.04
C PRO A 296 -39.07 16.50 -3.69
N ASN A 297 -38.40 15.43 -3.26
CA ASN A 297 -38.65 14.69 -2.03
C ASN A 297 -37.42 14.66 -1.10
N GLY A 298 -36.42 15.52 -1.36
CA GLY A 298 -35.20 15.60 -0.59
C GLY A 298 -35.41 16.07 0.85
N GLN A 299 -34.37 15.92 1.67
CA GLN A 299 -34.38 16.27 3.09
C GLN A 299 -34.90 17.69 3.36
N TYR A 300 -34.56 18.65 2.48
CA TYR A 300 -34.94 20.05 2.62
C TYR A 300 -36.13 20.46 1.74
N ALA A 301 -36.79 19.54 1.03
CA ALA A 301 -37.79 19.86 0.01
C ALA A 301 -38.98 20.66 0.57
N THR A 302 -39.50 20.27 1.73
CA THR A 302 -40.60 20.99 2.41
C THR A 302 -40.18 22.40 2.81
N GLN A 303 -38.96 22.54 3.34
CA GLN A 303 -38.42 23.84 3.76
C GLN A 303 -38.18 24.76 2.56
N ALA A 304 -37.58 24.24 1.48
CA ALA A 304 -37.34 24.98 0.25
C ALA A 304 -38.65 25.46 -0.39
N LYS A 305 -39.68 24.61 -0.48
CA LYS A 305 -41.02 25.00 -0.96
C LYS A 305 -41.64 26.10 -0.10
N GLY A 306 -41.49 26.01 1.22
CA GLY A 306 -41.94 27.04 2.16
C GLY A 306 -41.23 28.38 1.93
N MET A 307 -39.90 28.36 1.77
CA MET A 307 -39.10 29.56 1.49
C MET A 307 -39.49 30.20 0.15
N ILE A 308 -39.65 29.41 -0.92
CA ILE A 308 -40.12 29.92 -2.23
C ILE A 308 -41.47 30.65 -2.07
N ALA A 309 -42.43 30.05 -1.36
CA ALA A 309 -43.74 30.64 -1.16
C ALA A 309 -43.74 31.92 -0.31
N GLN A 310 -42.79 32.05 0.62
CA GLN A 310 -42.63 33.26 1.44
C GLN A 310 -41.94 34.38 0.69
N LEU A 311 -40.88 34.07 -0.07
CA LEU A 311 -40.04 35.05 -0.75
C LEU A 311 -40.68 35.62 -2.03
N LYS A 312 -41.73 34.98 -2.56
CA LYS A 312 -42.50 35.46 -3.71
C LYS A 312 -43.69 36.37 -3.34
N LYS A 313 -43.98 36.54 -2.05
CA LYS A 313 -45.03 37.45 -1.56
C LYS A 313 -44.48 38.84 -1.39
#